data_AF-A0A645FFI2-F1
#
_entry.id   AF-A0A645FFI2-F1
#
_cell.length_a   1.000
_cell.length_b   1.000
_cell.length_c   1.000
_cell.angle_alpha   90.00
_cell.angle_beta   90.00
_cell.angle_gamma   90.00
#
_symmetry.space_group_name_H-M   'P 1'
#
loop_
_entity.id
_entity.type
_entity.pdbx_description
1 polymer ?
#
loop_
_entity_poly.entity_id
_entity_poly.type
_entity_poly.pdbx_seq_one_letter_code
_entity_poly.pdbx_strand_id
1 'polypeptide(L)'
;MKKYVLNCGVPEEDIFLDFAGFSTYDSMYRAKAIFQVNTVIVVTQKYHQHRALYLAKKLGYEAYGVCSDQRIYAGQEVRDSREFLARNKDFFKLLIKPEPTYLGNAIPISGNGLESWD
;
A
#
# COMPACT_ATOMS: atom_id res chain seq x y z
N MET A 1 -8.57 -6.80 8.05
CA MET A 1 -9.31 -6.06 7.01
C MET A 1 -10.31 -6.94 6.27
N LYS A 2 -9.90 -8.06 5.65
CA LYS A 2 -10.76 -9.04 4.94
C LYS A 2 -12.17 -9.23 5.54
N LYS A 3 -12.27 -9.74 6.78
CA LYS A 3 -13.56 -9.99 7.45
C LYS A 3 -14.47 -8.75 7.55
N TYR A 4 -13.89 -7.57 7.77
CA TYR A 4 -14.66 -6.33 7.83
C TYR A 4 -15.28 -5.99 6.47
N VAL A 5 -14.49 -6.12 5.41
CA VAL A 5 -14.92 -5.85 4.02
C VAL A 5 -16.00 -6.85 3.57
N LEU A 6 -15.84 -8.13 3.90
CA LEU A 6 -16.86 -9.17 3.69
C LEU A 6 -18.18 -8.87 4.42
N ASN A 7 -18.09 -8.46 5.69
CA ASN A 7 -19.28 -8.10 6.48
C ASN A 7 -19.99 -6.85 5.93
N CYS A 8 -19.31 -6.01 5.14
CA CYS A 8 -19.90 -4.88 4.44
C CYS A 8 -20.56 -5.26 3.10
N GLY A 9 -20.52 -6.55 2.71
CA GLY A 9 -21.17 -7.07 1.52
C GLY A 9 -20.36 -6.94 0.23
N VAL A 10 -19.05 -6.70 0.31
CA VAL A 10 -18.18 -6.73 -0.88
C VAL A 10 -17.99 -8.19 -1.33
N PRO A 11 -18.18 -8.53 -2.62
CA PRO A 11 -17.96 -9.87 -3.15
C PRO A 11 -16.53 -10.37 -2.90
N GLU A 12 -16.35 -11.67 -2.69
CA GLU A 12 -15.04 -12.23 -2.37
C GLU A 12 -14.05 -12.11 -3.53
N GLU A 13 -14.57 -12.26 -4.76
CA GLU A 13 -13.87 -12.11 -6.02
C GLU A 13 -13.35 -10.68 -6.26
N ASP A 14 -13.87 -9.68 -5.56
CA ASP A 14 -13.41 -8.28 -5.64
C ASP A 14 -12.39 -7.94 -4.53
N ILE A 15 -12.09 -8.88 -3.62
CA ILE A 15 -11.18 -8.66 -2.50
C ILE A 15 -9.84 -9.33 -2.78
N PHE A 16 -8.83 -8.54 -3.09
CA PHE A 16 -7.46 -8.99 -3.22
C PHE A 16 -6.68 -8.77 -1.92
N LEU A 17 -5.92 -9.77 -1.48
CA LEU A 17 -5.12 -9.73 -0.25
C LEU A 17 -3.63 -9.66 -0.60
N ASP A 18 -2.92 -8.69 -0.03
CA ASP A 18 -1.47 -8.63 -0.12
C ASP A 18 -0.82 -8.96 1.23
N PHE A 19 -0.26 -10.17 1.34
CA PHE A 19 0.42 -10.62 2.55
C PHE A 19 1.89 -10.15 2.66
N ALA A 20 2.44 -9.54 1.60
CA ALA A 20 3.84 -9.10 1.54
C ALA A 20 4.00 -7.56 1.47
N GLY A 21 2.94 -6.80 1.74
CA GLY A 21 2.94 -5.33 1.83
C GLY A 21 3.52 -4.79 3.15
N PHE A 22 4.73 -5.19 3.55
CA PHE A 22 5.30 -4.88 4.88
C PHE A 22 5.64 -3.39 5.11
N SER A 23 5.75 -2.62 4.04
CA SER A 23 5.96 -1.18 4.08
C SER A 23 5.09 -0.47 3.04
N THR A 24 5.00 0.87 3.14
CA THR A 24 4.31 1.65 2.09
C THR A 24 5.00 1.48 0.74
N TYR A 25 6.33 1.32 0.70
CA TYR A 25 7.01 1.01 -0.56
C TYR A 25 6.56 -0.34 -1.12
N ASP A 26 6.58 -1.39 -0.29
CA ASP A 26 6.21 -2.74 -0.72
C ASP A 26 4.76 -2.77 -1.22
N SER A 27 3.84 -2.15 -0.48
CA SER A 27 2.42 -2.06 -0.86
C SER A 27 2.23 -1.38 -2.22
N MET A 28 2.88 -0.22 -2.44
CA MET A 28 2.72 0.54 -3.68
C MET A 28 3.43 -0.13 -4.86
N TYR A 29 4.62 -0.70 -4.63
CA TYR A 29 5.35 -1.44 -5.67
C TYR A 29 4.55 -2.67 -6.11
N ARG A 30 4.05 -3.46 -5.16
CA ARG A 30 3.30 -4.70 -5.44
C ARG A 30 1.94 -4.41 -6.05
N ALA A 31 1.27 -3.31 -5.66
CA ALA A 31 0.06 -2.84 -6.34
C ALA A 31 0.27 -2.71 -7.87
N LYS A 32 1.43 -2.20 -8.31
CA LYS A 32 1.74 -2.10 -9.74
C LYS A 32 2.24 -3.42 -10.33
N ALA A 33 3.21 -4.06 -9.67
CA ALA A 33 3.93 -5.20 -10.25
C ALA A 33 3.12 -6.50 -10.21
N ILE A 34 2.38 -6.73 -9.13
CA ILE A 34 1.66 -7.97 -8.86
C ILE A 34 0.19 -7.82 -9.20
N PHE A 35 -0.44 -6.79 -8.64
CA PHE A 35 -1.87 -6.56 -8.82
C PHE A 35 -2.20 -5.79 -10.11
N GLN A 36 -1.17 -5.34 -10.85
CA GLN A 36 -1.30 -4.64 -12.14
C GLN A 36 -2.25 -3.44 -12.11
N VAL A 37 -2.29 -2.75 -10.97
CA VAL A 37 -3.13 -1.58 -10.79
C VAL A 37 -2.61 -0.42 -11.64
N ASN A 38 -3.51 0.23 -12.39
CA ASN A 38 -3.22 1.45 -13.15
C ASN A 38 -3.70 2.73 -12.46
N THR A 39 -4.75 2.63 -11.64
CA THR A 39 -5.32 3.74 -10.88
C THR A 39 -5.80 3.22 -9.53
N VAL A 40 -5.45 3.89 -8.43
CA VAL A 40 -5.80 3.45 -7.07
C VAL A 40 -6.32 4.58 -6.19
N ILE A 41 -7.22 4.26 -5.26
CA ILE A 41 -7.53 5.12 -4.11
C ILE A 41 -6.84 4.55 -2.87
N VAL A 42 -5.89 5.29 -2.31
CA VAL A 42 -5.15 4.91 -1.11
C VAL A 42 -5.83 5.51 0.12
N VAL A 43 -6.47 4.65 0.90
CA VAL A 43 -7.08 5.01 2.19
C VAL A 43 -6.07 4.74 3.30
N THR A 44 -5.53 5.79 3.92
CA THR A 44 -4.51 5.67 4.99
C THR A 44 -4.45 6.94 5.82
N GLN A 45 -3.71 6.93 6.92
CA GLN A 45 -3.48 8.12 7.73
C GLN A 45 -2.72 9.19 6.95
N LYS A 46 -2.96 10.47 7.25
CA LYS A 46 -2.35 11.60 6.49
C LYS A 46 -0.83 11.51 6.40
N TYR A 47 -0.17 11.02 7.46
CA TYR A 47 1.29 10.90 7.49
C TYR A 47 1.85 9.86 6.49
N HIS A 48 1.11 8.81 6.17
CA HIS A 48 1.49 7.80 5.17
C HIS A 48 1.05 8.16 3.75
N GLN A 49 -0.05 8.90 3.64
CA GLN A 49 -0.67 9.24 2.37
C GLN A 49 0.29 9.96 1.42
N HIS A 50 1.01 10.98 1.91
CA HIS A 50 1.96 11.74 1.10
C HIS A 50 3.04 10.84 0.48
N ARG A 51 3.54 9.85 1.26
CA ARG A 51 4.53 8.88 0.78
C ARG A 51 3.93 7.96 -0.28
N ALA A 52 2.71 7.45 -0.06
CA ALA A 52 2.04 6.58 -1.02
C ALA A 52 1.80 7.27 -2.38
N LEU A 53 1.29 8.51 -2.37
CA LEU A 53 1.04 9.26 -3.61
C LEU A 53 2.34 9.59 -4.37
N TYR A 54 3.40 9.93 -3.65
CA TYR A 54 4.72 10.13 -4.26
C TYR A 54 5.25 8.84 -4.91
N LEU A 55 5.10 7.71 -4.23
CA LEU A 55 5.51 6.40 -4.75
C LEU A 55 4.75 6.03 -6.02
N ALA A 56 3.42 6.17 -6.05
CA ALA A 56 2.61 5.90 -7.24
C ALA A 56 3.11 6.69 -8.46
N LYS A 57 3.35 7.99 -8.28
CA LYS A 57 3.91 8.85 -9.33
C LYS A 57 5.27 8.36 -9.82
N LYS A 58 6.14 7.87 -8.94
CA LYS A 58 7.47 7.36 -9.31
C LYS A 58 7.42 5.95 -9.92
N LEU A 59 6.41 5.16 -9.59
CA LEU A 59 6.17 3.83 -10.13
C LEU A 59 5.32 3.86 -11.41
N GLY A 60 4.81 5.03 -11.82
CA GLY A 60 4.15 5.22 -13.11
C GLY A 60 2.69 4.78 -13.15
N TYR A 61 1.94 4.98 -12.07
CA TYR A 61 0.49 4.77 -12.05
C TYR A 61 -0.23 5.84 -11.23
N GLU A 62 -1.53 6.01 -11.47
CA GLU A 62 -2.32 7.06 -10.84
C GLU A 62 -2.74 6.68 -9.43
N ALA A 63 -2.71 7.63 -8.50
CA ALA A 63 -3.19 7.42 -7.16
C ALA A 63 -3.89 8.66 -6.61
N TYR A 64 -5.00 8.41 -5.90
CA TYR A 64 -5.74 9.40 -5.13
C TYR A 64 -5.68 9.02 -3.66
N GLY A 65 -5.59 10.01 -2.78
CA GLY A 65 -5.47 9.77 -1.35
C GLY A 65 -6.77 10.10 -0.61
N VAL A 66 -7.17 9.23 0.32
CA VAL A 66 -8.24 9.53 1.30
C VAL A 66 -7.67 9.38 2.71
N CYS A 67 -7.74 10.44 3.51
CA CYS A 67 -7.26 10.42 4.88
C CYS A 67 -8.24 9.66 5.78
N SER A 68 -7.72 8.71 6.56
CA SER A 68 -8.51 7.92 7.52
C SER A 68 -8.32 8.34 8.98
N ASP A 69 -7.78 9.55 9.22
CA ASP A 69 -7.50 10.03 10.58
C ASP A 69 -8.81 10.30 11.33
N GLN A 70 -9.11 9.49 12.36
CA GLN A 70 -10.35 9.61 13.13
C GLN A 70 -10.22 10.47 14.41
N ARG A 71 -9.00 10.74 14.90
CA ARG A 71 -8.69 11.63 16.06
C ARG A 71 -7.25 12.17 16.03
N ILE A 72 -6.98 13.27 16.74
CA ILE A 72 -5.62 13.77 17.05
C ILE A 72 -4.97 12.79 18.05
N TYR A 73 -3.87 12.14 17.67
CA TYR A 73 -3.15 11.20 18.53
C TYR A 73 -2.18 11.97 19.46
N ALA A 74 -2.34 11.84 20.78
CA ALA A 74 -1.36 12.34 21.74
C ALA A 74 -0.09 11.44 21.73
N GLY A 75 1.10 12.05 21.75
CA GLY A 75 2.40 11.33 21.69
C GLY A 75 3.00 11.14 20.28
N GLN A 76 2.47 11.87 19.29
CA GLN A 76 2.86 11.78 17.88
C GLN A 76 4.34 12.17 17.61
N GLU A 77 4.86 13.18 18.31
CA GLU A 77 6.18 13.77 18.00
C GLU A 77 7.37 12.79 18.18
N VAL A 78 7.35 11.95 19.21
CA VAL A 78 8.42 10.97 19.46
C VAL A 78 8.39 9.84 18.43
N ARG A 79 7.20 9.43 17.96
CA ARG A 79 7.03 8.44 16.87
C ARG A 79 7.42 9.02 15.51
N ASP A 80 7.14 10.30 15.26
CA ASP A 80 7.47 10.98 14.01
C ASP A 80 8.98 11.01 13.74
N SER A 81 9.80 11.17 14.78
CA SER A 81 11.27 11.15 14.68
C SER A 81 11.83 9.77 14.26
N ARG A 82 11.30 8.69 14.84
CA ARG A 82 11.70 7.31 14.48
C ARG A 82 11.26 6.96 13.07
N GLU A 83 10.09 7.45 12.65
CA GLU A 83 9.60 7.30 11.28
C GLU A 83 10.31 8.18 10.27
N PHE A 84 10.92 9.31 10.66
CA PHE A 84 11.75 10.11 9.76
C PHE A 84 12.99 9.32 9.30
N LEU A 85 13.64 8.57 10.20
CA LEU A 85 14.78 7.71 9.84
C LEU A 85 14.35 6.53 8.95
N ALA A 86 13.18 5.94 9.23
CA ALA A 86 12.61 4.91 8.36
C ALA A 86 12.26 5.46 6.96
N ARG A 87 11.74 6.69 6.86
CA ARG A 87 11.45 7.37 5.59
C ARG A 87 12.71 7.66 4.77
N ASN A 88 13.81 8.05 5.41
CA ASN A 88 15.09 8.22 4.74
C ASN A 88 15.62 6.86 4.22
N LYS A 89 15.51 5.79 5.01
CA LYS A 89 15.86 4.43 4.57
C LYS A 89 15.04 4.00 3.33
N ASP A 90 13.74 4.27 3.32
CA ASP A 90 12.88 3.95 2.17
C ASP A 90 13.21 4.83 0.95
N PHE A 91 13.62 6.08 1.15
CA PHE A 91 14.11 6.96 0.08
C PHE A 91 15.39 6.41 -0.58
N PHE A 92 16.32 5.86 0.20
CA PHE A 92 17.51 5.20 -0.36
C PHE A 92 17.16 3.91 -1.12
N LYS A 93 16.17 3.14 -0.66
CA LYS A 93 15.65 1.98 -1.41
C LYS A 93 15.05 2.39 -2.76
N LEU A 94 14.39 3.54 -2.86
CA LEU A 94 13.84 4.06 -4.12
C LEU A 94 14.90 4.40 -5.18
N LEU A 95 16.11 4.79 -4.76
CA LEU A 95 17.23 5.04 -5.69
C LEU A 95 17.80 3.74 -6.24
N ILE A 96 17.84 2.70 -5.41
CA ILE A 96 18.42 1.40 -5.74
C ILE A 96 17.38 0.49 -6.44
N LYS A 97 16.08 0.76 -6.25
CA LYS A 97 14.94 -0.04 -6.75
C LYS A 97 15.16 -1.55 -6.60
N PRO A 98 15.52 -2.04 -5.40
CA PRO A 98 15.63 -3.47 -5.20
C PRO A 98 14.26 -4.11 -5.41
N GLU A 99 14.23 -5.28 -6.03
CA GLU A 99 13.03 -6.10 -6.03
C GLU A 99 12.61 -6.39 -4.58
N PRO A 100 11.32 -6.26 -4.23
CA PRO A 100 10.85 -6.69 -2.92
C PRO A 100 11.20 -8.15 -2.68
N THR A 101 11.54 -8.48 -1.44
CA THR A 101 12.01 -9.82 -1.04
C THR A 101 11.07 -10.94 -1.48
N TYR A 102 9.78 -10.65 -1.65
CA TYR A 102 8.78 -11.54 -2.21
C TYR A 102 8.06 -10.82 -3.34
N LEU A 103 8.41 -11.13 -4.59
CA LEU A 103 7.66 -10.65 -5.76
C LEU A 103 6.42 -11.52 -5.98
N GLY A 104 6.58 -12.84 -6.09
CA GLY A 104 5.48 -13.75 -6.44
C GLY A 104 5.01 -13.58 -7.89
N ASN A 105 3.99 -14.36 -8.29
CA ASN A 105 3.37 -14.25 -9.63
C ASN A 105 2.40 -13.06 -9.68
N ALA A 106 2.19 -12.49 -10.86
CA ALA A 106 1.20 -11.44 -11.05
C ALA A 106 -0.24 -12.00 -10.91
N ILE A 107 -1.09 -11.26 -10.20
CA ILE A 107 -2.50 -11.56 -9.94
C ILE A 107 -3.29 -10.29 -10.27
N PRO A 108 -3.61 -10.03 -11.54
CA PRO A 108 -4.21 -8.76 -11.97
C PRO A 108 -5.58 -8.53 -11.32
N ILE A 109 -5.87 -7.29 -10.92
CA ILE A 109 -7.19 -6.93 -10.34
C ILE A 109 -8.38 -7.09 -11.30
N SER A 110 -8.14 -7.38 -12.59
CA SER A 110 -9.19 -7.73 -13.56
C SER A 110 -9.62 -9.19 -13.48
N GLY A 111 -8.92 -10.02 -12.67
CA GLY A 111 -9.22 -11.43 -12.44
C GLY A 111 -10.08 -11.65 -11.19
N ASN A 112 -9.89 -12.79 -10.53
CA ASN A 112 -10.63 -13.16 -9.32
C ASN A 112 -9.76 -13.01 -8.06
N GLY A 113 -10.24 -12.22 -7.09
CA GLY A 113 -9.55 -11.93 -5.82
C GLY A 113 -9.22 -13.14 -4.97
N LEU A 114 -9.97 -14.23 -5.09
CA LEU A 114 -9.72 -15.49 -4.40
C LEU A 114 -8.33 -16.08 -4.72
N GLU A 115 -7.79 -15.79 -5.91
CA GLU A 115 -6.44 -16.24 -6.30
C GLU A 115 -5.32 -15.66 -5.40
N SER A 116 -5.60 -14.57 -4.68
CA SER A 116 -4.64 -13.93 -3.77
C SER A 116 -4.80 -14.33 -2.31
N TRP A 117 -5.71 -15.26 -1.99
CA TRP A 117 -6.04 -15.61 -0.61
C TRP A 117 -5.13 -16.68 0.01
N ASP A 118 -4.35 -17.37 -0.82
CA ASP A 118 -3.39 -18.43 -0.47
C ASP A 118 -1.93 -17.96 -0.65
#